data_AF-A0A812ZW02-F1
#
_entry.id   AF-A0A812ZW02-F1
#
_cell.length_a   1.000
_cell.length_b   1.000
_cell.length_c   1.000
_cell.angle_alpha   90.00
_cell.angle_beta   90.00
_cell.angle_gamma   90.00
#
_symmetry.space_group_name_H-M   'P 1'
#
loop_
_entity.id
_entity.type
_entity.pdbx_description
1 polymer ?
#
loop_
_entity_poly.entity_id
_entity_poly.type
_entity_poly.pdbx_seq_one_letter_code
_entity_poly.pdbx_strand_id
1 'polypeptide(L)'
;MGTDTAGRLNEEATVRWWKESLAMQPLGTPWSLGWVVAISTWPGNARPVPPLGSASISPLVVGNLHDPNTAYTSAQLARSAFPQGHLMTWQGYGHCIGLIGPLGEMLSESYKEAEESNQLMNYTFSLAKFACVSKIQDYLETGELPLDGHTCLVPRLLDTGSTPVAKGLLFMQKLYDINVTDTDPSTEVI
;
A
#
# COMPACT_ATOMS: atom_id res chain seq x y z
N MET A 1 -31.04 18.23 -7.64
CA MET A 1 -31.01 17.36 -8.84
C MET A 1 -30.26 16.11 -8.44
N GLY A 2 -30.98 15.01 -8.28
CA GLY A 2 -30.55 13.86 -7.49
C GLY A 2 -29.57 12.97 -8.22
N THR A 3 -28.50 12.57 -7.52
CA THR A 3 -27.67 11.44 -7.93
C THR A 3 -28.38 10.15 -7.54
N ASP A 4 -29.03 9.52 -8.50
CA ASP A 4 -29.45 8.14 -8.39
C ASP A 4 -28.70 7.30 -9.42
N THR A 5 -27.64 6.62 -9.01
CA THR A 5 -26.93 5.63 -9.82
C THR A 5 -27.51 4.22 -9.59
N ALA A 6 -28.84 4.15 -9.46
CA ALA A 6 -29.70 3.00 -9.11
C ALA A 6 -29.61 2.52 -7.64
N GLY A 7 -29.82 3.42 -6.68
CA GLY A 7 -30.01 3.16 -5.24
C GLY A 7 -28.75 3.27 -4.37
N ARG A 8 -27.64 3.77 -4.91
CA ARG A 8 -26.31 3.63 -4.29
C ARG A 8 -25.72 4.90 -3.70
N LEU A 9 -26.07 6.07 -4.25
CA LEU A 9 -25.43 7.36 -3.92
C LEU A 9 -26.44 8.52 -3.88
N ASN A 10 -27.51 8.35 -3.12
CA ASN A 10 -28.29 9.53 -2.71
C ASN A 10 -27.41 10.47 -1.85
N GLU A 11 -27.88 11.69 -1.59
CA GLU A 11 -27.09 12.70 -0.89
C GLU A 11 -26.58 12.22 0.48
N GLU A 12 -27.45 11.62 1.28
CA GLU A 12 -27.10 11.06 2.60
C GLU A 12 -26.09 9.93 2.51
N ALA A 13 -26.25 9.01 1.55
CA ALA A 13 -25.32 7.91 1.31
C ALA A 13 -23.96 8.43 0.85
N THR A 14 -23.94 9.48 0.02
CA THR A 14 -22.71 10.13 -0.44
C THR A 14 -21.97 10.80 0.71
N VAL A 15 -22.67 11.53 1.57
CA VAL A 15 -22.07 12.15 2.77
C VAL A 15 -21.55 11.09 3.75
N ARG A 16 -22.29 10.00 3.94
CA ARG A 16 -21.87 8.88 4.78
C ARG A 16 -20.62 8.21 4.23
N TRP A 17 -20.64 7.82 2.96
CA TRP A 17 -19.50 7.25 2.25
C TRP A 17 -18.27 8.16 2.33
N TRP A 18 -18.44 9.47 2.16
CA TRP A 18 -17.35 10.44 2.24
C TRP A 18 -16.68 10.43 3.62
N LYS A 19 -17.48 10.47 4.70
CA LYS A 19 -16.97 10.44 6.07
C LYS A 19 -16.23 9.15 6.39
N GLU A 20 -16.80 8.00 5.99
CA GLU A 20 -16.20 6.69 6.19
C GLU A 20 -14.90 6.53 5.36
N SER A 21 -14.92 6.96 4.09
CA SER A 21 -13.77 6.88 3.20
C SER A 21 -12.63 7.79 3.64
N LEU A 22 -12.94 9.02 4.09
CA LEU A 22 -11.92 9.92 4.63
C LEU A 22 -11.19 9.35 5.85
N ALA A 23 -11.89 8.61 6.71
CA ALA A 23 -11.29 7.97 7.87
C ALA A 23 -10.30 6.86 7.49
N MET A 24 -10.53 6.20 6.34
CA MET A 24 -9.68 5.10 5.85
C MET A 24 -8.60 5.57 4.87
N GLN A 25 -8.91 6.55 4.03
CA GLN A 25 -8.08 7.03 2.92
C GLN A 25 -8.14 8.57 2.83
N PRO A 26 -7.52 9.30 3.77
CA PRO A 26 -7.63 10.75 3.85
C PRO A 26 -7.04 11.49 2.64
N LEU A 27 -6.05 10.89 1.97
CA LEU A 27 -5.40 11.46 0.78
C LEU A 27 -6.10 11.03 -0.53
N GLY A 28 -6.58 9.79 -0.61
CA GLY A 28 -7.22 9.23 -1.82
C GLY A 28 -8.69 9.67 -1.99
N THR A 29 -9.41 9.91 -0.90
CA THR A 29 -10.83 10.27 -0.94
C THR A 29 -11.07 11.62 -1.64
N PRO A 30 -10.29 12.69 -1.41
CA PRO A 30 -10.42 13.93 -2.18
C PRO A 30 -10.25 13.75 -3.70
N TRP A 31 -9.37 12.85 -4.13
CA TRP A 31 -9.17 12.54 -5.55
C TRP A 31 -10.39 11.86 -6.18
N SER A 32 -11.13 11.09 -5.39
CA SER A 32 -12.35 10.40 -5.85
C SER A 32 -13.54 11.34 -6.11
N LEU A 33 -13.51 12.57 -5.59
CA LEU A 33 -14.62 13.53 -5.77
C LEU A 33 -14.85 13.87 -7.24
N GLY A 34 -13.78 13.99 -8.04
CA GLY A 34 -13.89 14.20 -9.48
C GLY A 34 -14.63 13.05 -10.18
N TRP A 35 -14.37 11.81 -9.75
CA TRP A 35 -15.07 10.63 -10.26
C TRP A 35 -16.54 10.59 -9.83
N VAL A 36 -16.85 10.96 -8.58
CA VAL A 36 -18.24 11.05 -8.11
C VAL A 36 -19.04 12.00 -8.99
N VAL A 37 -18.52 13.20 -9.28
CA VAL A 37 -19.18 14.16 -10.18
C VAL A 37 -19.33 13.60 -11.59
N ALA A 38 -18.26 13.04 -12.16
CA ALA A 38 -18.29 12.50 -13.52
C ALA A 38 -19.31 11.36 -13.68
N ILE A 39 -19.38 10.44 -12.71
CA ILE A 39 -20.33 9.32 -12.69
C ILE A 39 -21.77 9.83 -12.49
N SER A 40 -21.95 10.87 -11.66
CA SER A 40 -23.25 11.49 -11.39
C SER A 40 -23.91 12.08 -12.63
N THR A 41 -23.10 12.52 -13.58
CA THR A 41 -23.54 13.07 -14.87
C THR A 41 -23.45 12.09 -16.02
N TRP A 42 -23.07 10.83 -15.76
CA TRP A 42 -22.85 9.83 -16.80
C TRP A 42 -24.19 9.43 -17.44
N PRO A 43 -24.34 9.51 -18.78
CA PRO A 43 -25.61 9.25 -19.45
C PRO A 43 -25.94 7.75 -19.58
N GLY A 44 -25.01 6.86 -19.24
CA GLY A 44 -25.20 5.43 -19.32
C GLY A 44 -26.02 4.86 -18.17
N ASN A 45 -26.97 3.97 -18.47
CA ASN A 45 -27.71 3.24 -17.44
C ASN A 45 -26.76 2.39 -16.59
N ALA A 46 -26.80 2.60 -15.27
CA ALA A 46 -26.02 1.81 -14.33
C ALA A 46 -26.40 0.33 -14.44
N ARG A 47 -25.39 -0.55 -14.53
CA ARG A 47 -25.57 -2.00 -14.43
C ARG A 47 -25.23 -2.47 -13.02
N PRO A 48 -25.83 -3.57 -12.53
CA PRO A 48 -25.41 -4.21 -11.30
C PRO A 48 -23.92 -4.56 -11.34
N VAL A 49 -23.20 -4.27 -10.25
CA VAL A 49 -21.83 -4.74 -10.08
C VAL A 49 -21.90 -6.25 -9.89
N PRO A 50 -21.18 -7.05 -10.70
CA PRO A 50 -21.16 -8.50 -10.51
C PRO A 50 -20.55 -8.84 -9.14
N PRO A 51 -20.95 -9.96 -8.52
CA PRO A 51 -20.33 -10.39 -7.27
C PRO A 51 -18.82 -10.56 -7.50
N LEU A 52 -18.03 -10.05 -6.55
CA LEU A 52 -16.59 -10.29 -6.52
C LEU A 52 -16.35 -11.73 -6.04
N GLY A 53 -15.43 -12.42 -6.70
CA GLY A 53 -15.00 -13.75 -6.28
C GLY A 53 -15.41 -14.87 -7.21
N SER A 54 -14.71 -15.99 -7.08
CA SER A 54 -15.05 -17.25 -7.73
C SER A 54 -14.37 -18.39 -6.98
N ALA A 55 -15.10 -19.48 -6.75
CA ALA A 55 -14.54 -20.70 -6.19
C ALA A 55 -13.72 -21.50 -7.22
N SER A 56 -13.85 -21.21 -8.52
CA SER A 56 -13.20 -21.97 -9.60
C SER A 56 -11.96 -21.31 -10.18
N ILE A 57 -11.65 -20.07 -9.77
CA ILE A 57 -10.51 -19.31 -10.29
C ILE A 57 -9.48 -19.16 -9.17
N SER A 58 -8.21 -19.29 -9.55
CA SER A 58 -7.07 -19.15 -8.66
C SER A 58 -6.27 -17.90 -9.03
N PRO A 59 -6.78 -16.69 -8.71
CA PRO A 59 -6.09 -15.45 -9.09
C PRO A 59 -4.92 -15.15 -8.16
N LEU A 60 -3.87 -14.53 -8.73
CA LEU A 60 -2.89 -13.80 -7.94
C LEU A 60 -3.42 -12.39 -7.64
N VAL A 61 -3.71 -12.10 -6.37
CA VAL A 61 -4.08 -10.78 -5.90
C VAL A 61 -2.82 -10.06 -5.43
N VAL A 62 -2.53 -8.89 -6.00
CA VAL A 62 -1.36 -8.08 -5.61
C VAL A 62 -1.84 -6.85 -4.85
N GLY A 63 -1.46 -6.76 -3.58
CA GLY A 63 -1.73 -5.59 -2.73
C GLY A 63 -0.46 -4.77 -2.52
N ASN A 64 -0.52 -3.47 -2.76
CA ASN A 64 0.55 -2.56 -2.37
C ASN A 64 0.20 -1.94 -1.00
N LEU A 65 1.10 -2.12 -0.03
CA LEU A 65 0.92 -1.71 1.35
C LEU A 65 0.79 -0.18 1.51
N HIS A 66 1.46 0.58 0.63
CA HIS A 66 1.48 2.05 0.66
C HIS A 66 0.89 2.65 -0.61
N ASP A 67 -0.21 2.08 -1.09
CA ASP A 67 -0.97 2.61 -2.22
C ASP A 67 -1.98 3.69 -1.78
N PRO A 68 -1.79 4.95 -2.21
CA PRO A 68 -2.67 6.04 -1.80
C PRO A 68 -4.05 6.02 -2.49
N ASN A 69 -4.21 5.26 -3.57
CA ASN A 69 -5.44 5.22 -4.37
C ASN A 69 -6.26 3.98 -4.01
N THR A 70 -5.61 2.83 -3.86
CA THR A 70 -6.25 1.53 -3.60
C THR A 70 -5.68 0.93 -2.32
N ALA A 71 -6.39 1.14 -1.20
CA ALA A 71 -5.94 0.67 0.11
C ALA A 71 -5.66 -0.83 0.11
N TYR A 72 -4.63 -1.22 0.86
CA TYR A 72 -4.23 -2.61 1.01
C TYR A 72 -5.37 -3.52 1.52
N THR A 73 -6.27 -2.98 2.34
CA THR A 73 -7.47 -3.68 2.81
C THR A 73 -8.39 -4.13 1.66
N SER A 74 -8.43 -3.38 0.55
CA SER A 74 -9.16 -3.80 -0.65
C SER A 74 -8.55 -5.05 -1.28
N ALA A 75 -7.22 -5.21 -1.25
CA ALA A 75 -6.56 -6.42 -1.71
C ALA A 75 -6.86 -7.62 -0.78
N GLN A 76 -6.92 -7.40 0.53
CA GLN A 76 -7.31 -8.43 1.50
C GLN A 76 -8.78 -8.87 1.29
N LEU A 77 -9.68 -7.93 1.03
CA LEU A 77 -11.08 -8.21 0.68
C LEU A 77 -11.20 -8.95 -0.66
N ALA A 78 -10.40 -8.58 -1.66
CA ALA A 78 -10.36 -9.31 -2.92
C ALA A 78 -9.87 -10.74 -2.71
N ARG A 79 -8.76 -10.95 -1.98
CA ARG A 79 -8.24 -12.27 -1.65
C ARG A 79 -9.28 -13.16 -0.95
N SER A 80 -10.04 -12.62 0.00
CA SER A 80 -11.04 -13.40 0.74
C SER A 80 -12.22 -13.86 -0.14
N ALA A 81 -12.47 -13.17 -1.26
CA ALA A 81 -13.50 -13.55 -2.22
C ALA A 81 -13.09 -14.70 -3.17
N PHE A 82 -11.80 -15.06 -3.23
CA PHE A 82 -11.29 -16.13 -4.09
C PHE A 82 -10.62 -17.22 -3.24
N PRO A 83 -11.33 -18.32 -2.90
CA PRO A 83 -10.79 -19.37 -2.03
C PRO A 83 -9.46 -19.97 -2.52
N GLN A 84 -9.29 -20.11 -3.85
CA GLN A 84 -8.07 -20.63 -4.47
C GLN A 84 -7.06 -19.55 -4.88
N GLY A 85 -7.37 -18.27 -4.72
CA GLY A 85 -6.44 -17.19 -5.05
C GLY A 85 -5.39 -17.02 -3.96
N HIS A 86 -4.25 -16.40 -4.25
CA HIS A 86 -3.21 -16.08 -3.26
C HIS A 86 -2.97 -14.57 -3.21
N LEU A 87 -2.58 -14.06 -2.04
CA LEU A 87 -2.24 -12.65 -1.84
C LEU A 87 -0.73 -12.46 -1.82
N MET A 88 -0.24 -11.58 -2.68
CA MET A 88 1.13 -11.10 -2.68
C MET A 88 1.18 -9.63 -2.29
N THR A 89 2.09 -9.28 -1.38
CA THR A 89 2.25 -7.94 -0.82
C THR A 89 3.46 -7.24 -1.39
N TRP A 90 3.26 -6.07 -1.99
CA TRP A 90 4.33 -5.14 -2.34
C TRP A 90 4.48 -4.09 -1.24
N GLN A 91 5.69 -3.95 -0.68
CA GLN A 91 5.98 -3.00 0.40
C GLN A 91 6.49 -1.63 -0.09
N GLY A 92 6.52 -1.38 -1.40
CA GLY A 92 6.94 -0.08 -1.94
C GLY A 92 5.85 0.99 -1.81
N TYR A 93 6.18 2.21 -2.24
CA TYR A 93 5.25 3.34 -2.27
C TYR A 93 4.77 3.61 -3.70
N GLY A 94 3.49 3.97 -3.86
CA GLY A 94 2.89 4.36 -5.13
C GLY A 94 1.61 3.60 -5.46
N HIS A 95 1.00 3.90 -6.60
CA HIS A 95 -0.22 3.21 -7.04
C HIS A 95 0.11 1.94 -7.84
N CYS A 96 -0.46 0.81 -7.43
CA CYS A 96 -0.10 -0.52 -7.91
C CYS A 96 1.40 -0.85 -7.68
N ILE A 97 1.85 -2.03 -8.12
CA ILE A 97 3.29 -2.34 -8.17
C ILE A 97 3.99 -1.61 -9.33
N GLY A 98 3.23 -1.23 -10.37
CA GLY A 98 3.68 -0.57 -11.58
C GLY A 98 4.48 -1.50 -12.50
N LEU A 99 4.23 -1.44 -13.81
CA LEU A 99 4.99 -2.23 -14.78
C LEU A 99 6.42 -1.70 -14.90
N ILE A 100 7.37 -2.61 -15.17
CA ILE A 100 8.81 -2.30 -15.21
C ILE A 100 9.30 -2.01 -16.63
N GLY A 101 8.41 -2.03 -17.64
CA GLY A 101 8.71 -1.60 -19.00
C GLY A 101 10.04 -2.13 -19.55
N PRO A 102 10.81 -1.31 -20.30
CA PRO A 102 12.13 -1.69 -20.82
C PRO A 102 13.19 -1.95 -19.74
N LEU A 103 13.00 -1.44 -18.52
CA LEU A 103 13.91 -1.67 -17.40
C LEU A 103 13.85 -3.12 -16.92
N GLY A 104 12.78 -3.86 -17.23
CA GLY A 104 12.67 -5.28 -16.86
C GLY A 104 13.76 -6.14 -17.50
N GLU A 105 14.04 -5.93 -18.79
CA GLU A 105 15.07 -6.70 -19.50
C GLU A 105 16.47 -6.42 -18.94
N MET A 106 16.77 -5.14 -18.67
CA MET A 106 18.04 -4.72 -18.06
C MET A 106 18.25 -5.25 -16.64
N LEU A 107 17.18 -5.44 -15.87
CA LEU A 107 17.25 -5.93 -14.50
C LEU A 107 17.25 -7.46 -14.41
N SER A 108 16.92 -8.16 -15.49
CA SER A 108 16.79 -9.62 -15.51
C SER A 108 18.10 -10.34 -15.23
N GLU A 109 19.22 -9.87 -15.81
CA GLU A 109 20.54 -10.44 -15.58
C GLU A 109 21.00 -10.20 -14.14
N SER A 110 20.87 -8.96 -13.64
CA SER A 110 21.20 -8.63 -12.25
C SER A 110 20.34 -9.37 -11.24
N TYR A 111 19.10 -9.69 -11.60
CA TYR A 111 18.20 -10.49 -10.77
C TYR A 111 18.69 -11.94 -10.67
N LYS A 112 18.99 -12.57 -11.81
CA LYS A 112 19.53 -13.95 -11.85
C LYS A 112 20.83 -14.07 -11.06
N GLU A 113 21.76 -13.15 -11.25
CA GLU A 113 23.03 -13.13 -10.52
C GLU A 113 22.80 -13.01 -9.00
N ALA A 114 21.88 -12.15 -8.58
CA ALA A 114 21.57 -11.96 -7.17
C ALA A 114 20.82 -13.15 -6.54
N GLU A 115 19.99 -13.84 -7.31
CA GLU A 115 19.31 -15.06 -6.89
C GLU A 115 20.31 -16.21 -6.72
N GLU A 116 21.18 -16.43 -7.71
CA GLU A 116 22.22 -17.48 -7.68
C GLU A 116 23.24 -17.26 -6.54
N SER A 117 23.61 -16.01 -6.28
CA SER A 117 24.53 -15.64 -5.19
C SER A 117 23.86 -15.55 -3.82
N ASN A 118 22.54 -15.76 -3.72
CA ASN A 118 21.74 -15.61 -2.50
C ASN A 118 21.90 -14.22 -1.84
N GLN A 119 22.13 -13.18 -2.64
CA GLN A 119 22.32 -11.79 -2.17
C GLN A 119 21.05 -10.94 -2.31
N LEU A 120 19.87 -11.58 -2.23
CA LEU A 120 18.57 -10.92 -2.40
C LEU A 120 18.28 -9.82 -1.34
N MET A 121 19.08 -9.70 -0.28
CA MET A 121 18.90 -8.70 0.78
C MET A 121 19.52 -7.32 0.46
N ASN A 122 20.38 -7.23 -0.56
CA ASN A 122 21.10 -5.99 -0.92
C ASN A 122 20.54 -5.32 -2.18
N TYR A 123 19.23 -5.30 -2.34
CA TYR A 123 18.64 -4.82 -3.58
C TYR A 123 18.62 -3.30 -3.77
N THR A 124 18.61 -2.89 -5.04
CA THR A 124 18.10 -1.57 -5.39
C THR A 124 16.58 -1.62 -5.39
N PHE A 125 15.91 -0.48 -5.24
CA PHE A 125 14.45 -0.43 -5.28
C PHE A 125 13.89 -1.02 -6.59
N SER A 126 14.56 -0.75 -7.71
CA SER A 126 14.18 -1.28 -9.03
C SER A 126 14.33 -2.80 -9.10
N LEU A 127 15.40 -3.35 -8.52
CA LEU A 127 15.64 -4.79 -8.52
C LEU A 127 14.67 -5.54 -7.58
N ALA A 128 14.36 -4.97 -6.42
CA ALA A 128 13.32 -5.48 -5.53
C ALA A 128 11.93 -5.49 -6.19
N LYS A 129 11.60 -4.42 -6.90
CA LYS A 129 10.38 -4.34 -7.70
C LYS A 129 10.38 -5.40 -8.81
N PHE A 130 11.51 -5.61 -9.49
CA PHE A 130 11.67 -6.65 -10.50
C PHE A 130 11.49 -8.06 -9.95
N ALA A 131 12.13 -8.38 -8.83
CA ALA A 131 11.97 -9.66 -8.14
C ALA A 131 10.51 -9.95 -7.75
N CYS A 132 9.73 -8.91 -7.47
CA CYS A 132 8.30 -9.07 -7.18
C CYS A 132 7.47 -9.25 -8.46
N VAL A 133 7.77 -8.51 -9.53
CA VAL A 133 7.07 -8.65 -10.81
C VAL A 133 7.42 -9.96 -11.52
N SER A 134 8.63 -10.50 -11.34
CA SER A 134 8.98 -11.82 -11.88
C SER A 134 8.04 -12.90 -11.33
N LYS A 135 7.65 -12.85 -10.05
CA LYS A 135 6.61 -13.76 -9.50
C LYS A 135 5.25 -13.62 -10.17
N ILE A 136 4.90 -12.42 -10.62
CA ILE A 136 3.67 -12.20 -11.39
C ILE A 136 3.82 -12.83 -12.78
N GLN A 137 4.98 -12.67 -13.41
CA GLN A 137 5.27 -13.30 -14.70
C GLN A 137 5.26 -14.83 -14.60
N ASP A 138 5.92 -15.40 -13.59
CA ASP A 138 5.91 -16.84 -13.29
C ASP A 138 4.46 -17.35 -13.24
N TYR A 139 3.58 -16.66 -12.51
CA TYR A 139 2.16 -17.00 -12.45
C TYR A 139 1.44 -16.89 -13.79
N LEU A 140 1.71 -15.83 -14.58
CA LEU A 140 1.08 -15.65 -15.89
C LEU A 140 1.53 -16.71 -16.91
N GLU A 141 2.77 -17.19 -16.81
CA GLU A 141 3.35 -18.18 -17.72
C GLU A 141 2.98 -19.62 -17.33
N THR A 142 3.00 -19.92 -16.03
CA THR A 142 2.87 -21.30 -15.53
C THR A 142 1.52 -21.60 -14.88
N GLY A 143 0.82 -20.56 -14.41
CA GLY A 143 -0.34 -20.69 -13.52
C GLY A 143 0.02 -20.99 -12.07
N GLU A 144 1.30 -21.16 -11.71
CA GLU A 144 1.73 -21.41 -10.34
C GLU A 144 1.64 -20.13 -9.50
N LEU A 145 1.01 -20.23 -8.33
CA LEU A 145 0.87 -19.10 -7.43
C LEU A 145 2.06 -19.05 -6.45
N PRO A 146 2.60 -17.86 -6.14
CA PRO A 146 3.55 -17.70 -5.02
C PRO A 146 2.85 -18.06 -3.71
N LEU A 147 3.62 -18.30 -2.63
CA LEU A 147 3.04 -18.58 -1.30
C LEU A 147 1.96 -17.54 -0.93
N ASP A 148 0.82 -18.00 -0.40
CA ASP A 148 -0.22 -17.09 0.08
C ASP A 148 0.30 -16.24 1.25
N GLY A 149 0.23 -14.92 1.12
CA GLY A 149 0.87 -13.98 2.03
C GLY A 149 2.33 -13.65 1.69
N HIS A 150 2.84 -14.08 0.52
CA HIS A 150 4.19 -13.70 0.07
C HIS A 150 4.38 -12.19 0.13
N THR A 151 5.48 -11.75 0.73
CA THR A 151 5.80 -10.33 0.87
C THR A 151 7.08 -10.04 0.12
N CYS A 152 6.96 -9.20 -0.90
CA CYS A 152 8.09 -8.71 -1.68
C CYS A 152 8.89 -7.70 -0.85
N LEU A 153 10.13 -8.06 -0.53
CA LEU A 153 11.02 -7.24 0.28
C LEU A 153 11.45 -6.00 -0.49
N VAL A 154 11.49 -4.87 0.22
CA VAL A 154 12.11 -3.63 -0.24
C VAL A 154 13.43 -3.42 0.51
N PRO A 155 14.46 -2.87 -0.15
CA PRO A 155 15.81 -2.81 0.43
C PRO A 155 15.97 -1.85 1.60
N ARG A 156 14.98 -0.96 1.80
CA ARG A 156 14.85 -0.15 3.02
C ARG A 156 13.38 -0.10 3.36
N LEU A 157 13.06 -0.21 4.64
CA LEU A 157 11.75 0.16 5.15
C LEU A 157 11.48 1.60 4.73
N LEU A 158 10.26 1.86 4.23
CA LEU A 158 9.82 3.22 3.96
C LEU A 158 9.94 4.03 5.25
N ASP A 159 10.75 5.08 5.22
CA ASP A 159 10.78 6.08 6.29
C ASP A 159 9.46 6.82 6.25
N THR A 160 8.53 6.41 7.12
CA THR A 160 7.21 7.02 7.28
C THR A 160 7.28 8.28 8.15
N GLY A 161 8.50 8.74 8.47
CA GLY A 161 8.76 9.79 9.43
C GLY A 161 8.68 9.28 10.87
N SER A 162 9.30 10.01 11.79
CA SER A 162 9.08 9.76 13.22
C SER A 162 7.63 10.11 13.56
N THR A 163 6.88 9.15 14.10
CA THR A 163 5.60 9.45 14.77
C THR A 163 5.83 10.59 15.78
N PRO A 164 4.90 11.55 15.93
CA PRO A 164 5.04 12.64 16.90
C PRO A 164 5.34 12.16 18.32
N VAL A 165 4.94 10.92 18.64
CA VAL A 165 5.22 10.23 19.90
C VAL A 165 6.72 10.03 20.14
N ALA A 166 7.50 9.70 19.09
CA ALA A 166 8.95 9.51 19.21
C ALA A 166 9.68 10.84 19.44
N LYS A 167 9.20 11.94 18.84
CA LYS A 167 9.72 13.29 19.14
C LYS A 167 9.39 13.72 20.58
N GLY A 168 8.19 13.38 21.08
CA GLY A 168 7.80 13.66 22.47
C GLY A 168 8.64 12.91 23.51
N LEU A 169 8.95 11.63 23.26
CA LEU A 169 9.82 10.84 24.14
C LEU A 169 11.26 11.37 24.14
N LEU A 170 11.81 11.73 22.97
CA LEU A 170 13.15 12.32 22.86
C LEU A 170 13.23 13.72 23.50
N PHE A 171 12.14 14.50 23.46
CA PHE A 171 12.06 15.80 24.15
C PHE A 171 11.99 15.63 25.66
N MET A 172 11.20 14.68 26.17
CA MET A 172 11.14 14.34 27.60
C MET A 172 12.47 13.79 28.12
N GLN A 173 13.16 12.94 27.35
CA GLN A 173 14.49 12.43 27.70
C GLN A 173 15.51 13.57 27.78
N LYS A 174 15.52 14.48 26.78
CA LYS A 174 16.38 15.68 26.83
C LYS A 174 16.06 16.60 28.00
N LEU A 175 14.79 16.79 28.35
CA LEU A 175 14.40 17.61 29.51
C LEU A 175 14.76 16.95 30.84
N TYR A 176 14.72 15.61 30.92
CA TYR A 176 15.17 14.87 32.09
C TYR A 176 16.71 14.96 32.24
N ASP A 177 17.45 14.82 31.14
CA ASP A 177 18.92 14.94 31.14
C ASP A 177 19.39 16.36 31.49
N ILE A 178 18.66 17.40 31.05
CA ILE A 178 18.95 18.81 31.40
C ILE A 178 18.73 19.07 32.90
N ASN A 179 17.71 18.45 33.52
CA ASN A 179 17.40 18.63 34.95
C ASN A 179 18.34 17.85 35.89
N VAL A 180 19.06 16.84 35.39
CA VAL A 180 19.98 16.03 36.22
C VAL A 180 21.40 16.63 36.26
N THR A 181 21.78 17.46 35.28
CA THR A 181 23.12 18.06 35.21
C THR A 181 23.28 19.39 35.94
N ASP A 182 22.21 20.01 36.45
CA ASP A 182 22.24 21.37 37.01
C ASP A 182 22.07 21.42 38.54
N THR A 183 22.64 20.44 39.24
CA THR A 183 22.83 20.51 40.69
C THR A 183 24.28 20.15 41.05
N ASP A 184 25.22 21.05 40.75
CA ASP A 184 26.55 21.03 41.36
C ASP A 184 26.59 22.04 42.54
N PRO A 185 26.82 21.58 43.78
CA PRO A 185 26.88 22.42 44.97
C PRO A 185 28.31 22.93 45.23
N SER A 186 28.75 24.00 44.57
CA SER A 186 29.93 24.80 44.94
C SER A 186 30.01 25.99 43.95
N THR A 187 30.30 27.26 44.23
CA THR A 187 31.02 27.95 45.31
C THR A 187 30.84 29.45 45.04
N GLU A 188 30.55 30.30 46.04
CA GLU A 188 31.06 31.68 46.09
C GLU A 188 31.06 32.18 47.55
N VAL A 189 32.22 32.08 48.19
CA VAL A 189 32.67 32.98 49.26
C VAL A 189 34.18 33.15 49.07
N ILE A 190 34.60 34.29 48.50
CA ILE A 190 35.38 35.39 49.10
C ILE A 190 35.51 36.47 48.02
#